data_AF-A0A8R7PAQ1-F1
#
_entry.id   AF-A0A8R7PAQ1-F1
#
_cell.length_a   1.000
_cell.length_b   1.000
_cell.length_c   1.000
_cell.angle_alpha   90.00
_cell.angle_beta   90.00
_cell.angle_gamma   90.00
#
_symmetry.space_group_name_H-M   'P 1'
#
loop_
_entity.id
_entity.type
_entity.pdbx_description
1 polymer ?
#
loop_
_entity_poly.entity_id
_entity_poly.type
_entity_poly.pdbx_seq_one_letter_code
_entity_poly.pdbx_strand_id
1 'polypeptide(L)'
;MSSKKREKKKQEGVGEGKAASASGQSTTTSATGSALFKLGRRPSVRESSAEHHPSHPQVINPSRTRLPPPQLLLSSPPRIAPGSPEITHTMVKAVAVLTGSEGVKGTIFFTQEGEGPTTVTGSVTGLKEGLHGFHVHALGDTTNGCMSTGPHFNPAGHVHGAPEDEIRHAGDLGNVTAGVDGVASINITDCHIPLTGPNSIVGRAVVVHGDADDLGKGGHELSKSTGNAGARVACGIIGLQG
;
A
#
# COMPACT_ATOMS: atom_id res chain seq x y z
N MET A 1 -46.94 11.86 50.27
CA MET A 1 -47.23 13.31 50.41
C MET A 1 -45.99 14.01 50.95
N SER A 2 -45.78 15.25 50.51
CA SER A 2 -44.71 16.20 50.92
C SER A 2 -43.39 16.15 50.15
N SER A 3 -43.45 16.73 48.95
CA SER A 3 -42.35 17.40 48.26
C SER A 3 -41.77 18.54 49.13
N LYS A 4 -40.44 18.64 49.21
CA LYS A 4 -39.75 19.86 49.68
C LYS A 4 -38.80 20.40 48.62
N LYS A 5 -39.00 21.68 48.34
CA LYS A 5 -38.39 22.61 47.39
C LYS A 5 -37.15 23.27 48.02
N ARG A 6 -36.10 23.54 47.21
CA ARG A 6 -35.01 24.55 47.38
C ARG A 6 -34.18 24.49 46.09
N GLU A 7 -34.31 25.37 45.10
CA GLU A 7 -34.04 26.81 44.98
C GLU A 7 -32.55 27.22 44.97
N LYS A 8 -32.14 27.67 43.77
CA LYS A 8 -31.10 28.63 43.33
C LYS A 8 -29.67 28.56 43.88
N LYS A 9 -28.70 28.52 42.94
CA LYS A 9 -27.74 29.63 42.80
C LYS A 9 -27.27 29.81 41.35
N LYS A 10 -27.49 31.01 40.84
CA LYS A 10 -27.01 31.61 39.60
C LYS A 10 -25.60 32.16 39.86
N GLN A 11 -24.66 31.97 38.94
CA GLN A 11 -23.51 32.88 38.79
C GLN A 11 -23.17 33.01 37.30
N GLU A 12 -23.45 34.20 36.78
CA GLU A 12 -22.89 34.78 35.57
C GLU A 12 -21.49 35.31 35.88
N GLY A 13 -20.58 35.22 34.91
CA GLY A 13 -19.28 35.89 34.90
C GLY A 13 -18.91 36.20 33.45
N VAL A 14 -18.84 37.50 33.15
CA VAL A 14 -18.64 38.17 31.85
C VAL A 14 -17.19 38.64 31.74
N GLY A 15 -16.68 38.79 30.50
CA GLY A 15 -15.55 39.67 30.14
C GLY A 15 -14.47 38.94 29.35
N GLU A 16 -14.52 38.94 28.01
CA GLU A 16 -13.93 39.95 27.09
C GLU A 16 -12.40 40.12 27.19
N GLY A 17 -11.72 39.82 26.08
CA GLY A 17 -10.27 39.98 25.92
C GLY A 17 -9.84 39.74 24.47
N LYS A 18 -10.19 40.68 23.60
CA LYS A 18 -9.86 40.76 22.17
C LYS A 18 -8.40 41.24 22.02
N ALA A 19 -7.55 40.50 21.30
CA ALA A 19 -6.28 41.02 20.80
C ALA A 19 -6.02 40.50 19.38
N ALA A 20 -6.23 41.39 18.41
CA ALA A 20 -5.76 41.26 17.05
C ALA A 20 -4.32 41.79 16.97
N SER A 21 -3.45 41.09 16.23
CA SER A 21 -2.17 41.59 15.72
C SER A 21 -2.01 40.97 14.33
N ALA A 22 -2.40 41.68 13.27
CA ALA A 22 -1.53 42.60 12.51
C ALA A 22 -0.48 41.84 11.66
N SER A 23 -0.89 41.60 10.41
CA SER A 23 -0.15 41.86 9.17
C SER A 23 1.36 42.11 9.26
N GLY A 24 2.14 41.17 8.70
CA GLY A 24 3.51 41.40 8.23
C GLY A 24 3.61 41.04 6.76
N GLN A 25 3.26 41.97 5.87
CA GLN A 25 3.62 41.90 4.45
C GLN A 25 5.10 42.28 4.33
N SER A 26 5.91 41.40 3.74
CA SER A 26 7.27 41.73 3.29
C SER A 26 7.26 41.80 1.77
N THR A 27 7.19 43.03 1.26
CA THR A 27 7.48 43.40 -0.12
C THR A 27 8.97 43.65 -0.26
N THR A 28 9.68 42.87 -1.06
CA THR A 28 10.95 43.31 -1.67
C THR A 28 11.16 42.69 -3.06
N THR A 29 11.18 43.59 -4.04
CA THR A 29 12.08 43.66 -5.20
C THR A 29 11.97 42.63 -6.34
N SER A 30 11.27 43.10 -7.38
CA SER A 30 11.54 42.90 -8.81
C SER A 30 13.04 42.93 -9.16
N ALA A 31 13.51 41.92 -9.89
CA ALA A 31 14.68 42.02 -10.75
C ALA A 31 14.39 41.35 -12.10
N THR A 32 14.30 42.20 -13.11
CA THR A 32 14.25 41.91 -14.54
C THR A 32 15.54 41.23 -15.00
N GLY A 33 15.43 40.12 -15.74
CA GLY A 33 16.56 39.44 -16.36
C GLY A 33 16.14 38.82 -17.69
N SER A 34 16.00 39.66 -18.71
CA SER A 34 15.78 39.26 -20.10
C SER A 34 17.08 38.72 -20.69
N ALA A 35 17.08 37.47 -21.16
CA ALA A 35 18.16 36.91 -21.97
C ALA A 35 17.59 36.17 -23.17
N LEU A 36 17.49 36.93 -24.25
CA LEU A 36 17.20 36.54 -25.62
C LEU A 36 18.42 35.77 -26.18
N PHE A 37 18.30 34.50 -26.54
CA PHE A 37 19.31 33.82 -27.38
C PHE A 37 18.67 32.95 -28.48
N LYS A 38 18.57 33.61 -29.64
CA LYS A 38 18.77 33.16 -31.03
C LYS A 38 18.52 31.68 -31.40
N LEU A 39 17.62 31.56 -32.37
CA LEU A 39 17.43 30.44 -33.30
C LEU A 39 18.75 29.85 -33.82
N GLY A 40 18.85 28.52 -33.76
CA GLY A 40 19.83 27.69 -34.47
C GLY A 40 19.11 26.59 -35.26
N ARG A 41 19.43 26.51 -36.55
CA ARG A 41 18.78 25.75 -37.61
C ARG A 41 18.88 24.22 -37.47
N ARG A 42 17.85 23.54 -38.01
CA ARG A 42 17.84 22.12 -38.41
C ARG A 42 18.95 21.82 -39.44
N PRO A 43 19.40 20.56 -39.52
CA PRO A 43 19.37 19.91 -40.82
C PRO A 43 18.74 18.50 -40.79
N SER A 44 18.08 18.24 -41.90
CA SER A 44 17.48 16.99 -42.37
C SER A 44 18.53 15.95 -42.73
N VAL A 45 18.36 14.70 -42.30
CA VAL A 45 19.02 13.50 -42.86
C VAL A 45 17.97 12.39 -42.89
N ARG A 46 17.27 12.26 -44.03
CA ARG A 46 17.40 11.17 -45.01
C ARG A 46 17.06 9.77 -44.49
N GLU A 47 15.91 9.29 -44.94
CA GLU A 47 15.51 7.89 -45.04
C GLU A 47 16.59 7.04 -45.73
N SER A 48 16.72 5.80 -45.26
CA SER A 48 17.40 4.73 -45.98
C SER A 48 16.60 3.45 -45.78
N SER A 49 15.72 3.17 -46.74
CA SER A 49 15.06 1.89 -46.93
C SER A 49 16.10 0.84 -47.33
N ALA A 50 16.19 -0.27 -46.60
CA ALA A 50 16.99 -1.43 -46.99
C ALA A 50 16.08 -2.50 -47.58
N GLU A 51 16.41 -2.86 -48.81
CA GLU A 51 15.67 -3.73 -49.73
C GLU A 51 15.74 -5.21 -49.32
N HIS A 52 14.66 -5.92 -49.64
CA HIS A 52 14.44 -7.33 -49.37
C HIS A 52 14.81 -8.15 -50.62
N HIS A 53 15.88 -8.94 -50.56
CA HIS A 53 16.25 -9.90 -51.61
C HIS A 53 15.65 -11.29 -51.30
N PRO A 54 14.86 -11.91 -52.19
CA PRO A 54 14.49 -13.31 -52.07
C PRO A 54 15.42 -14.18 -52.95
N SER A 55 16.14 -15.11 -52.32
CA SER A 55 16.91 -16.14 -52.99
C SER A 55 16.09 -17.44 -53.10
N HIS A 56 15.84 -17.86 -54.34
CA HIS A 56 15.34 -19.20 -54.70
C HIS A 56 16.35 -20.29 -54.31
N PRO A 57 15.86 -21.48 -53.90
CA PRO A 57 16.45 -22.69 -54.48
C PRO A 57 15.44 -23.79 -54.85
N GLN A 58 15.57 -24.23 -56.10
CA GLN A 58 15.66 -25.60 -56.63
C GLN A 58 14.72 -26.71 -56.09
N VAL A 59 13.94 -27.25 -57.04
CA VAL A 59 13.15 -28.48 -56.96
C VAL A 59 14.07 -29.70 -57.04
N ILE A 60 13.99 -30.59 -56.05
CA ILE A 60 14.60 -31.92 -56.07
C ILE A 60 13.54 -32.98 -55.75
N ASN A 61 13.38 -33.94 -56.68
CA ASN A 61 12.49 -35.09 -56.59
C ASN A 61 12.91 -36.06 -55.47
N PRO A 62 12.00 -36.52 -54.59
CA PRO A 62 12.29 -37.60 -53.67
C PRO A 62 11.95 -38.96 -54.30
N SER A 63 12.99 -39.72 -54.63
CA SER A 63 12.89 -41.16 -54.91
C SER A 63 12.56 -41.91 -53.62
N ARG A 64 11.48 -42.70 -53.69
CA ARG A 64 10.97 -43.66 -52.70
C ARG A 64 12.09 -44.55 -52.11
N THR A 65 12.28 -44.49 -50.80
CA THR A 65 12.83 -45.61 -50.02
C THR A 65 11.91 -45.88 -48.83
N ARG A 66 11.47 -47.13 -48.73
CA ARG A 66 10.48 -47.61 -47.76
C ARG A 66 11.22 -48.01 -46.49
N LEU A 67 11.10 -47.22 -45.42
CA LEU A 67 11.63 -47.58 -44.11
C LEU A 67 10.71 -48.61 -43.42
N PRO A 68 11.27 -49.61 -42.69
CA PRO A 68 10.47 -50.53 -41.87
C PRO A 68 9.86 -49.81 -40.66
N PRO A 69 8.73 -50.31 -40.12
CA PRO A 69 8.08 -49.69 -38.97
C PRO A 69 8.98 -49.75 -37.72
N PRO A 70 8.98 -48.70 -36.87
CA PRO A 70 9.70 -48.72 -35.61
C PRO A 70 9.06 -49.75 -34.68
N GLN A 71 9.87 -50.67 -34.14
CA GLN A 71 9.44 -51.51 -33.02
C GLN A 71 9.18 -50.60 -31.82
N LEU A 72 7.93 -50.61 -31.33
CA LEU A 72 7.55 -49.96 -30.08
C LEU A 72 8.25 -50.68 -28.92
N LEU A 73 9.40 -50.14 -28.51
CA LEU A 73 9.99 -50.48 -27.21
C LEU A 73 9.06 -49.86 -26.15
N LEU A 74 8.33 -50.73 -25.45
CA LEU A 74 7.51 -50.37 -24.30
C LEU A 74 8.46 -49.92 -23.18
N SER A 75 8.86 -48.64 -23.17
CA SER A 75 9.65 -48.07 -22.09
C SER A 75 8.81 -48.10 -20.82
N SER A 76 9.26 -48.87 -19.83
CA SER A 76 8.71 -48.90 -18.49
C SER A 76 8.47 -47.48 -17.97
N PRO A 77 7.36 -47.19 -17.27
CA PRO A 77 7.16 -45.89 -16.65
C PRO A 77 8.31 -45.62 -15.66
N PRO A 78 8.84 -44.39 -15.59
CA PRO A 78 9.90 -44.06 -14.65
C PRO A 78 9.38 -44.33 -13.22
N ARG A 79 10.15 -45.13 -12.48
CA ARG A 79 9.94 -45.33 -11.04
C ARG A 79 10.12 -43.97 -10.36
N ILE A 80 9.03 -43.37 -9.89
CA ILE A 80 9.09 -42.22 -9.00
C ILE A 80 9.75 -42.69 -7.72
N ALA A 81 10.95 -42.19 -7.43
CA ALA A 81 11.62 -42.45 -6.17
C ALA A 81 10.83 -41.78 -5.02
N PRO A 82 10.52 -42.48 -3.92
CA PRO A 82 9.95 -41.86 -2.74
C PRO A 82 11.04 -40.98 -2.09
N GLY A 83 10.86 -39.65 -2.10
CA GLY A 83 11.83 -38.72 -1.52
C GLY A 83 11.92 -37.32 -2.14
N SER A 84 11.04 -36.94 -3.08
CA SER A 84 10.88 -35.50 -3.38
C SER A 84 10.26 -34.83 -2.15
N PRO A 85 10.81 -33.70 -1.65
CA PRO A 85 10.16 -32.96 -0.59
C PRO A 85 8.81 -32.48 -1.11
N GLU A 86 7.74 -33.03 -0.56
CA GLU A 86 6.43 -32.40 -0.64
C GLU A 86 6.61 -31.00 -0.02
N ILE A 87 6.56 -29.96 -0.84
CA ILE A 87 6.55 -28.58 -0.35
C ILE A 87 5.22 -28.43 0.38
N THR A 88 5.18 -28.81 1.65
CA THR A 88 4.06 -28.48 2.52
C THR A 88 4.12 -26.97 2.70
N HIS A 89 3.30 -26.23 1.97
CA HIS A 89 3.20 -24.79 2.17
C HIS A 89 2.70 -24.55 3.60
N THR A 90 3.61 -24.13 4.46
CA THR A 90 3.26 -23.76 5.83
C THR A 90 2.39 -22.51 5.77
N MET A 91 1.14 -22.64 6.20
CA MET A 91 0.26 -21.50 6.39
C MET A 91 0.70 -20.75 7.64
N VAL A 92 1.09 -19.49 7.48
CA VAL A 92 1.41 -18.59 8.59
C VAL A 92 0.22 -17.67 8.82
N LYS A 93 -0.10 -17.44 10.09
CA LYS A 93 -1.18 -16.54 10.50
C LYS A 93 -0.64 -15.49 11.45
N ALA A 94 -1.19 -14.29 11.35
CA ALA A 94 -0.94 -13.20 12.27
C ALA A 94 -2.22 -12.42 12.55
N VAL A 95 -2.24 -11.67 13.64
CA VAL A 95 -3.38 -10.88 14.08
C VAL A 95 -2.90 -9.56 14.66
N ALA A 96 -3.63 -8.48 14.38
CA ALA A 96 -3.48 -7.20 15.03
C ALA A 96 -4.81 -6.78 15.64
N VAL A 97 -4.80 -6.52 16.95
CA VAL A 97 -5.93 -5.91 17.65
C VAL A 97 -5.71 -4.40 17.64
N LEU A 98 -6.60 -3.68 16.96
CA LEU A 98 -6.54 -2.25 16.81
C LEU A 98 -7.22 -1.57 17.99
N THR A 99 -6.49 -0.65 18.61
CA THR A 99 -7.02 0.28 19.62
C THR A 99 -6.65 1.70 19.23
N GLY A 100 -7.58 2.61 19.46
CA GLY A 100 -7.50 3.97 18.95
C GLY A 100 -8.15 5.00 19.86
N SER A 101 -8.04 6.26 19.46
CA SER A 101 -8.78 7.35 20.08
C SER A 101 -10.25 7.31 19.68
N GLU A 102 -11.11 8.01 20.43
CA GLU A 102 -12.51 8.26 20.06
C GLU A 102 -13.36 6.99 19.84
N GLY A 103 -12.94 5.85 20.40
CA GLY A 103 -13.67 4.58 20.32
C GLY A 103 -13.37 3.76 19.07
N VAL A 104 -12.44 4.18 18.21
CA VAL A 104 -12.01 3.39 17.05
C VAL A 104 -11.30 2.13 17.52
N LYS A 105 -11.79 0.97 17.07
CA LYS A 105 -11.24 -0.35 17.41
C LYS A 105 -11.55 -1.36 16.34
N GLY A 106 -10.75 -2.42 16.27
CA GLY A 106 -10.94 -3.47 15.27
C GLY A 106 -10.01 -4.66 15.49
N THR A 107 -10.19 -5.68 14.68
CA THR A 107 -9.28 -6.84 14.63
C THR A 107 -9.00 -7.16 13.18
N ILE A 108 -7.71 -7.24 12.86
CA ILE A 108 -7.19 -7.55 11.53
C ILE A 108 -6.46 -8.88 11.59
N PHE A 109 -6.76 -9.76 10.66
CA PHE A 109 -6.14 -11.07 10.49
C PHE A 109 -5.32 -11.08 9.21
N PHE A 110 -4.18 -11.73 9.26
CA PHE A 110 -3.28 -11.90 8.15
C PHE A 110 -3.03 -13.39 7.96
N THR A 111 -3.10 -13.87 6.73
CA THR A 111 -2.81 -15.26 6.40
C THR A 111 -1.96 -15.33 5.16
N GLN A 112 -0.90 -16.12 5.19
CA GLN A 112 0.01 -16.33 4.07
C GLN A 112 0.27 -17.83 3.91
N GLU A 113 0.13 -18.35 2.69
CA GLU A 113 0.48 -19.73 2.35
C GLU A 113 1.84 -19.76 1.66
N GLY A 114 2.83 -20.40 2.30
CA GLY A 114 4.21 -20.42 1.80
C GLY A 114 4.75 -19.00 1.58
N GLU A 115 5.37 -18.77 0.42
CA GLU A 115 5.86 -17.45 -0.01
C GLU A 115 4.84 -16.71 -0.90
N GLY A 116 3.57 -17.12 -0.85
CA GLY A 116 2.47 -16.50 -1.61
C GLY A 116 2.07 -15.12 -1.08
N PRO A 117 1.05 -14.48 -1.68
CA PRO A 117 0.54 -13.22 -1.19
C PRO A 117 -0.08 -13.36 0.20
N THR A 118 -0.02 -12.28 0.99
CA THR A 118 -0.70 -12.21 2.28
C THR A 118 -2.13 -11.70 2.08
N THR A 119 -3.09 -12.46 2.57
CA THR A 119 -4.49 -12.04 2.65
C THR A 119 -4.74 -11.37 4.00
N VAL A 120 -5.31 -10.17 3.96
CA VAL A 120 -5.65 -9.33 5.11
C VAL A 120 -7.16 -9.24 5.21
N THR A 121 -7.73 -9.69 6.32
CA THR A 121 -9.18 -9.64 6.56
C THR A 121 -9.49 -9.04 7.92
N GLY A 122 -10.70 -8.53 8.11
CA GLY A 122 -11.11 -8.06 9.44
C GLY A 122 -12.15 -6.96 9.38
N SER A 123 -12.29 -6.26 10.49
CA SER A 123 -13.15 -5.08 10.56
C SER A 123 -12.64 -4.05 11.55
N VAL A 124 -12.97 -2.79 11.28
CA VAL A 124 -12.73 -1.65 12.16
C VAL A 124 -14.05 -0.94 12.37
N THR A 125 -14.32 -0.52 13.60
CA THR A 125 -15.56 0.12 14.03
C THR A 125 -15.26 1.46 14.69
N GLY A 126 -16.24 2.36 14.69
CA GLY A 126 -16.12 3.70 15.28
C GLY A 126 -15.44 4.71 14.36
N LEU A 127 -15.26 4.39 13.08
CA LEU A 127 -14.74 5.31 12.08
C LEU A 127 -15.79 6.33 11.65
N LYS A 128 -15.32 7.46 11.12
CA LYS A 128 -16.19 8.38 10.38
C LYS A 128 -16.61 7.70 9.06
N GLU A 129 -17.77 8.05 8.52
CA GLU A 129 -18.13 7.59 7.18
C GLU A 129 -17.10 8.09 6.14
N GLY A 130 -16.65 7.19 5.26
CA GLY A 130 -15.77 7.52 4.14
C GLY A 130 -14.53 6.63 4.03
N LEU A 131 -13.53 7.14 3.32
CA LEU A 131 -12.26 6.48 3.09
C LEU A 131 -11.27 6.82 4.21
N HIS A 132 -10.53 5.81 4.65
CA HIS A 132 -9.49 5.91 5.66
C HIS A 132 -8.22 5.23 5.18
N GLY A 133 -7.11 5.94 5.18
CA GLY A 133 -5.80 5.36 4.85
C GLY A 133 -5.46 4.19 5.77
N PHE A 134 -4.88 3.13 5.21
CA PHE A 134 -4.61 1.88 5.91
C PHE A 134 -3.21 1.39 5.54
N HIS A 135 -2.32 1.35 6.53
CA HIS A 135 -0.90 1.11 6.28
C HIS A 135 -0.26 0.20 7.33
N VAL A 136 0.74 -0.57 6.91
CA VAL A 136 1.72 -1.15 7.83
C VAL A 136 2.81 -0.12 8.09
N HIS A 137 3.00 0.25 9.34
CA HIS A 137 4.05 1.13 9.81
C HIS A 137 5.32 0.36 10.14
N ALA A 138 6.46 1.04 10.12
CA ALA A 138 7.77 0.41 10.25
C ALA A 138 8.00 -0.25 11.61
N LEU A 139 7.43 0.28 12.69
CA LEU A 139 7.70 -0.16 14.06
C LEU A 139 6.43 -0.66 14.74
N GLY A 140 6.58 -1.69 15.58
CA GLY A 140 5.56 -2.13 16.54
C GLY A 140 5.64 -1.41 17.89
N ASP A 141 6.14 -0.17 17.91
CA ASP A 141 6.22 0.63 19.14
C ASP A 141 4.92 1.43 19.32
N THR A 142 4.21 1.15 20.41
CA THR A 142 2.96 1.82 20.79
C THR A 142 3.06 2.58 22.12
N THR A 143 4.29 2.83 22.60
CA THR A 143 4.56 3.48 23.90
C THR A 143 4.00 4.91 24.00
N ASN A 144 3.93 5.64 22.87
CA ASN A 144 3.24 6.92 22.74
C ASN A 144 2.03 6.81 21.82
N GLY A 145 1.24 5.74 22.01
CA GLY A 145 0.15 5.37 21.12
C GLY A 145 0.65 5.15 19.69
N CYS A 146 -0.18 5.50 18.71
CA CYS A 146 0.14 5.25 17.31
C CYS A 146 1.26 6.15 16.77
N MET A 147 1.68 7.20 17.47
CA MET A 147 2.76 8.08 17.03
C MET A 147 4.13 7.38 17.02
N SER A 148 4.36 6.45 17.94
CA SER A 148 5.63 5.73 18.04
C SER A 148 5.84 4.66 16.95
N THR A 149 4.81 4.33 16.14
CA THR A 149 4.93 3.28 15.11
C THR A 149 5.84 3.67 13.94
N GLY A 150 6.34 4.91 13.90
CA GLY A 150 7.25 5.39 12.85
C GLY A 150 6.53 5.68 11.52
N PRO A 151 7.26 5.82 10.39
CA PRO A 151 6.68 6.01 9.06
C PRO A 151 6.08 4.70 8.50
N HIS A 152 5.59 4.72 7.27
CA HIS A 152 5.17 3.51 6.57
C HIS A 152 6.35 2.53 6.42
N PHE A 153 6.07 1.24 6.43
CA PHE A 153 7.09 0.22 6.24
C PHE A 153 7.61 0.25 4.80
N ASN A 154 8.88 0.64 4.63
CA ASN A 154 9.49 0.88 3.32
C ASN A 154 10.91 0.28 3.23
N PRO A 155 11.04 -1.05 3.10
CA PRO A 155 12.35 -1.69 2.97
C PRO A 155 13.03 -1.39 1.62
N ALA A 156 12.26 -1.01 0.58
CA ALA A 156 12.77 -0.71 -0.76
C ALA A 156 13.19 0.74 -0.97
N GLY A 157 12.88 1.65 -0.02
CA GLY A 157 13.20 3.07 -0.14
C GLY A 157 12.40 3.80 -1.24
N HIS A 158 11.22 3.28 -1.60
CA HIS A 158 10.34 3.90 -2.59
C HIS A 158 9.60 5.13 -2.04
N VAL A 159 8.95 5.87 -2.93
CA VAL A 159 7.93 6.85 -2.53
C VAL A 159 6.61 6.15 -2.24
N HIS A 160 5.72 6.83 -1.53
CA HIS A 160 4.37 6.36 -1.29
C HIS A 160 3.56 6.26 -2.60
N GLY A 161 2.69 5.24 -2.69
CA GLY A 161 1.83 4.99 -3.85
C GLY A 161 0.61 4.12 -3.50
N ALA A 162 -0.22 3.87 -4.51
CA ALA A 162 -1.36 2.96 -4.38
C ALA A 162 -0.89 1.50 -4.27
N PRO A 163 -1.69 0.58 -3.70
CA PRO A 163 -1.33 -0.84 -3.66
C PRO A 163 -1.07 -1.47 -5.04
N GLU A 164 -1.75 -0.99 -6.08
CA GLU A 164 -1.56 -1.46 -7.45
C GLU A 164 -0.35 -0.85 -8.17
N ASP A 165 0.29 0.19 -7.61
CA ASP A 165 1.44 0.84 -8.23
C ASP A 165 2.73 0.02 -8.02
N GLU A 166 3.59 -0.07 -9.04
CA GLU A 166 4.89 -0.75 -8.91
C GLU A 166 5.84 -0.04 -7.94
N ILE A 167 5.73 1.29 -7.86
CA ILE A 167 6.51 2.15 -6.96
C ILE A 167 5.60 2.60 -5.83
N ARG A 168 5.72 1.90 -4.71
CA ARG A 168 5.00 2.14 -3.45
C ARG A 168 5.86 1.70 -2.27
N HIS A 169 5.50 2.12 -1.06
CA HIS A 169 6.02 1.44 0.12
C HIS A 169 5.43 0.03 0.22
N ALA A 170 6.16 -0.88 0.87
CA ALA A 170 5.65 -2.22 1.15
C ALA A 170 4.38 -2.15 2.01
N GLY A 171 4.36 -1.26 3.00
CA GLY A 171 3.22 -1.08 3.89
C GLY A 171 2.03 -0.30 3.34
N ASP A 172 2.05 0.16 2.09
CA ASP A 172 0.93 0.92 1.52
C ASP A 172 -0.21 -0.04 1.11
N LEU A 173 -1.31 -0.10 1.90
CA LEU A 173 -2.48 -0.94 1.61
C LEU A 173 -3.70 -0.14 1.13
N GLY A 174 -3.52 1.17 0.88
CA GLY A 174 -4.51 2.06 0.31
C GLY A 174 -5.57 2.48 1.33
N ASN A 175 -6.84 2.43 0.93
CA ASN A 175 -7.96 2.87 1.77
C ASN A 175 -8.88 1.73 2.18
N VAL A 176 -9.40 1.81 3.40
CA VAL A 176 -10.57 1.05 3.85
C VAL A 176 -11.78 1.98 3.85
N THR A 177 -12.96 1.44 3.54
CA THR A 177 -14.20 2.23 3.45
C THR A 177 -15.09 1.95 4.65
N ALA A 178 -15.35 2.97 5.46
CA ALA A 178 -16.32 2.91 6.54
C ALA A 178 -17.70 3.37 6.06
N GLY A 179 -18.73 2.57 6.36
CA GLY A 179 -20.11 2.93 6.08
C GLY A 179 -20.67 3.98 7.05
N VAL A 180 -21.96 4.31 6.88
CA VAL A 180 -22.71 5.22 7.77
C VAL A 180 -22.81 4.72 9.21
N ASP A 181 -22.62 3.42 9.42
CA ASP A 181 -22.56 2.77 10.73
C ASP A 181 -21.17 2.87 11.39
N GLY A 182 -20.21 3.50 10.71
CA GLY A 182 -18.82 3.65 11.15
C GLY A 182 -18.02 2.35 11.13
N VAL A 183 -18.47 1.37 10.32
CA VAL A 183 -17.81 0.06 10.19
C VAL A 183 -17.13 -0.05 8.83
N ALA A 184 -15.84 -0.39 8.84
CA ALA A 184 -15.08 -0.76 7.66
C ALA A 184 -14.78 -2.26 7.69
N SER A 185 -15.24 -2.99 6.66
CA SER A 185 -14.87 -4.39 6.44
C SER A 185 -13.66 -4.47 5.52
N ILE A 186 -12.68 -5.30 5.89
CA ILE A 186 -11.37 -5.37 5.22
C ILE A 186 -11.23 -6.74 4.57
N ASN A 187 -10.86 -6.73 3.30
CA ASN A 187 -10.50 -7.91 2.52
C ASN A 187 -9.52 -7.49 1.41
N ILE A 188 -8.23 -7.62 1.68
CA ILE A 188 -7.13 -7.18 0.82
C ILE A 188 -6.20 -8.37 0.58
N THR A 189 -5.64 -8.50 -0.62
CA THR A 189 -4.57 -9.45 -0.92
C THR A 189 -3.37 -8.67 -1.42
N ASP A 190 -2.20 -8.88 -0.84
CA ASP A 190 -1.01 -8.07 -1.12
C ASP A 190 0.28 -8.91 -1.17
N CYS A 191 1.17 -8.58 -2.11
CA CYS A 191 2.42 -9.31 -2.37
C CYS A 191 3.65 -8.70 -1.70
N HIS A 192 3.54 -7.55 -1.01
CA HIS A 192 4.67 -6.81 -0.44
C HIS A 192 4.74 -6.86 1.09
N ILE A 193 3.78 -7.51 1.74
CA ILE A 193 3.69 -7.65 3.21
C ILE A 193 3.80 -9.11 3.67
N PRO A 194 4.95 -9.79 3.46
CA PRO A 194 5.12 -11.17 3.89
C PRO A 194 5.03 -11.30 5.42
N LEU A 195 4.60 -12.46 5.91
CA LEU A 195 4.58 -12.80 7.33
C LEU A 195 5.88 -13.49 7.79
N THR A 196 6.73 -13.90 6.86
CA THR A 196 8.03 -14.53 7.10
C THR A 196 9.17 -13.76 6.43
N GLY A 197 10.41 -14.16 6.73
CA GLY A 197 11.61 -13.60 6.10
C GLY A 197 12.01 -12.20 6.63
N PRO A 198 13.03 -11.58 6.00
CA PRO A 198 13.64 -10.33 6.49
C PRO A 198 12.71 -9.11 6.37
N ASN A 199 11.76 -9.15 5.43
CA ASN A 199 10.78 -8.09 5.22
C ASN A 199 9.44 -8.38 5.91
N SER A 200 9.41 -9.33 6.86
CA SER A 200 8.19 -9.68 7.57
C SER A 200 7.53 -8.46 8.21
N ILE A 201 6.19 -8.42 8.16
CA ILE A 201 5.36 -7.44 8.88
C ILE A 201 5.04 -7.86 10.32
N VAL A 202 5.37 -9.08 10.72
CA VAL A 202 5.20 -9.54 12.10
C VAL A 202 6.08 -8.70 13.03
N GLY A 203 5.51 -8.25 14.15
CA GLY A 203 6.15 -7.34 15.10
C GLY A 203 6.11 -5.86 14.71
N ARG A 204 5.54 -5.53 13.54
CA ARG A 204 5.23 -4.15 13.14
C ARG A 204 3.81 -3.77 13.55
N ALA A 205 3.39 -2.54 13.27
CA ALA A 205 2.01 -2.10 13.53
C ALA A 205 1.23 -1.88 12.24
N VAL A 206 -0.04 -2.25 12.24
CA VAL A 206 -0.99 -1.77 11.23
C VAL A 206 -1.73 -0.56 11.80
N VAL A 207 -1.97 0.44 10.96
CA VAL A 207 -2.51 1.74 11.33
C VAL A 207 -3.66 2.10 10.41
N VAL A 208 -4.76 2.59 11.01
CA VAL A 208 -5.87 3.23 10.31
C VAL A 208 -5.76 4.73 10.53
N HIS A 209 -5.91 5.50 9.46
CA HIS A 209 -5.82 6.95 9.46
C HIS A 209 -7.19 7.63 9.49
N GLY A 210 -7.21 8.91 9.86
CA GLY A 210 -8.44 9.69 10.01
C GLY A 210 -9.04 10.17 8.69
N ASP A 211 -8.21 10.37 7.67
CA ASP A 211 -8.60 10.85 6.35
C ASP A 211 -8.25 9.84 5.26
N ALA A 212 -8.73 10.13 4.05
CA ALA A 212 -8.43 9.33 2.86
C ALA A 212 -6.95 9.44 2.48
N ASP A 213 -6.35 8.30 2.16
CA ASP A 213 -5.08 8.23 1.46
C ASP A 213 -5.28 8.64 -0.02
N ASP A 214 -4.55 9.66 -0.46
CA ASP A 214 -4.54 10.17 -1.83
C ASP A 214 -3.71 9.34 -2.81
N LEU A 215 -3.10 8.25 -2.34
CA LEU A 215 -2.33 7.25 -3.08
C LEU A 215 -1.10 7.86 -3.78
N GLY A 216 -0.57 8.94 -3.23
CA GLY A 216 0.52 9.72 -3.81
C GLY A 216 0.09 10.54 -5.03
N LYS A 217 -1.21 10.74 -5.26
CA LYS A 217 -1.79 11.36 -6.46
C LYS A 217 -2.49 12.69 -6.14
N GLY A 218 -2.51 13.12 -4.87
CA GLY A 218 -3.22 14.33 -4.41
C GLY A 218 -2.53 15.68 -4.68
N GLY A 219 -1.24 15.69 -5.05
CA GLY A 219 -0.49 16.92 -5.34
C GLY A 219 -0.09 17.75 -4.10
N HIS A 220 -0.29 17.22 -2.89
CA HIS A 220 0.20 17.79 -1.64
C HIS A 220 1.65 17.35 -1.39
N GLU A 221 2.43 18.12 -0.61
CA GLU A 221 3.82 17.76 -0.28
C GLU A 221 3.92 16.42 0.47
N LEU A 222 2.86 16.07 1.23
CA LEU A 222 2.76 14.81 1.96
C LEU A 222 2.20 13.65 1.13
N SER A 223 1.71 13.90 -0.09
CA SER A 223 1.14 12.84 -0.95
C SER A 223 2.19 11.75 -1.19
N LYS A 224 3.40 12.13 -1.59
CA LYS A 224 4.48 11.16 -1.91
C LYS A 224 5.15 10.51 -0.69
N SER A 225 4.77 10.87 0.53
CA SER A 225 5.34 10.31 1.76
C SER A 225 4.33 9.54 2.61
N THR A 226 3.09 9.99 2.69
CA THR A 226 2.07 9.46 3.62
C THR A 226 0.69 9.34 3.01
N GLY A 227 0.55 9.68 1.72
CA GLY A 227 -0.77 9.77 1.10
C GLY A 227 -1.64 10.91 1.62
N ASN A 228 -1.07 11.80 2.45
CA ASN A 228 -1.80 12.87 3.13
C ASN A 228 -3.02 12.37 3.93
N ALA A 229 -2.98 11.14 4.46
CA ALA A 229 -4.11 10.50 5.15
C ALA A 229 -4.42 11.06 6.56
N GLY A 230 -3.70 12.10 7.00
CA GLY A 230 -3.96 12.75 8.29
C GLY A 230 -3.56 11.90 9.51
N ALA A 231 -4.29 12.12 10.61
CA ALA A 231 -3.95 11.55 11.93
C ALA A 231 -4.09 10.03 11.99
N ARG A 232 -3.35 9.38 12.89
CA ARG A 232 -3.45 7.93 13.14
C ARG A 232 -4.55 7.68 14.18
N VAL A 233 -5.69 7.17 13.76
CA VAL A 233 -6.87 7.03 14.63
C VAL A 233 -6.90 5.73 15.41
N ALA A 234 -6.31 4.65 14.87
CA ALA A 234 -6.12 3.39 15.58
C ALA A 234 -4.90 2.64 15.05
N CYS A 235 -4.28 1.85 15.93
CA CYS A 235 -3.16 1.00 15.56
C CYS A 235 -3.10 -0.25 16.44
N GLY A 236 -2.35 -1.24 15.97
CA GLY A 236 -2.15 -2.50 16.68
C GLY A 236 -0.93 -3.23 16.15
N ILE A 237 -0.19 -3.85 17.06
CA ILE A 237 0.98 -4.66 16.73
C ILE A 237 0.51 -5.96 16.07
N ILE A 238 1.15 -6.35 14.98
CA ILE A 238 0.90 -7.57 14.24
C ILE A 238 1.64 -8.70 14.95
N GLY A 239 0.92 -9.48 15.76
CA GLY A 239 1.45 -10.64 16.47
C GLY A 239 1.20 -11.94 15.71
N LEU A 240 2.05 -12.95 15.92
CA LEU A 240 1.79 -14.30 15.39
C LEU A 240 0.50 -14.86 15.98
N GLN A 241 -0.27 -15.55 15.13
CA GLN A 241 -1.49 -16.24 15.51
C GLN A 241 -1.26 -17.75 15.39
N GLY A 242 -1.53 -18.47 16.48
CA GLY A 242 -1.47 -19.94 16.55
C GLY A 242 -2.75 -20.62 16.07
#